data_AF-A0A6V7TZW3-F1
#
_entry.id   AF-A0A6V7TZW3-F1
#
_cell.length_a   1.000
_cell.length_b   1.000
_cell.length_c   1.000
_cell.angle_alpha   90.00
_cell.angle_beta   90.00
_cell.angle_gamma   90.00
#
_symmetry.space_group_name_H-M   'P 1'
#
loop_
_entity.id
_entity.type
_entity.pdbx_description
1 polymer ?
#
loop_
_entity_poly.entity_id
_entity_poly.type
_entity_poly.pdbx_seq_one_letter_code
_entity_poly.pdbx_strand_id
1 'polypeptide(L)'
;MDEKHQQQSPIIMDNLINNNGENSSSKISSPLLDTGQSEDPSICPYCNKKFRKPRVLDCLHSMCEDCIIAQLDDGRNNQQRILKTF
;
A
#
# COMPACT_ATOMS: atom_id res chain seq x y z
N MET A 1 -35.52 19.59 35.07
CA MET A 1 -35.39 18.86 36.35
C MET A 1 -35.51 17.39 36.00
N ASP A 2 -34.51 16.52 36.04
CA ASP A 2 -33.12 16.61 36.48
C ASP A 2 -32.29 15.55 35.73
N GLU A 3 -31.11 15.98 35.30
CA GLU A 3 -29.83 15.28 35.23
C GLU A 3 -29.74 13.93 35.96
N LYS A 4 -29.23 12.87 35.29
CA LYS A 4 -28.40 11.82 35.92
C LYS A 4 -27.28 11.34 34.99
N HIS A 5 -26.11 11.94 35.18
CA HIS A 5 -24.80 11.41 34.81
C HIS A 5 -24.54 10.06 35.47
N GLN A 6 -23.88 9.11 34.77
CA GLN A 6 -22.93 8.22 35.43
C GLN A 6 -21.81 7.82 34.45
N GLN A 7 -20.61 8.16 34.89
CA GLN A 7 -19.33 8.01 34.24
C GLN A 7 -18.77 6.59 34.45
N GLN A 8 -18.09 6.07 33.42
CA GLN A 8 -16.94 5.14 33.38
C GLN A 8 -16.79 4.01 34.41
N SER A 9 -16.48 2.82 33.87
CA SER A 9 -15.34 2.02 34.35
C SER A 9 -14.71 1.25 33.19
N PRO A 10 -13.36 1.15 33.12
CA PRO A 10 -12.65 0.37 32.12
C PRO A 10 -12.91 -1.13 32.33
N ILE A 11 -13.10 -1.89 31.25
CA ILE A 11 -13.13 -3.35 31.35
C ILE A 11 -11.68 -3.81 31.57
N ILE A 12 -11.31 -3.97 32.83
CA ILE A 12 -10.17 -4.81 33.23
C ILE A 12 -10.64 -6.25 33.01
N MET A 13 -10.02 -6.99 32.09
CA MET A 13 -10.10 -8.45 32.13
C MET A 13 -8.78 -8.95 32.71
N ASP A 14 -8.89 -9.45 33.95
CA ASP A 14 -7.82 -10.08 34.71
C ASP A 14 -7.38 -11.41 34.10
N ASN A 15 -6.06 -11.61 34.19
CA ASN A 15 -5.32 -12.82 34.48
C ASN A 15 -5.54 -14.13 33.68
N LEU A 16 -4.44 -14.49 33.01
CA LEU A 16 -3.75 -15.79 33.01
C LEU A 16 -4.55 -16.99 33.54
N ILE A 17 -4.98 -17.84 32.61
CA ILE A 17 -4.97 -19.28 32.85
C ILE A 17 -3.86 -19.87 31.97
N ASN A 18 -2.76 -20.20 32.62
CA ASN A 18 -1.69 -21.02 32.09
C ASN A 18 -2.16 -22.48 32.14
N ASN A 19 -2.35 -23.12 30.99
CA ASN A 19 -2.54 -24.57 30.92
C ASN A 19 -1.71 -25.11 29.75
N ASN A 20 -0.58 -25.72 30.10
CA ASN A 20 0.08 -26.72 29.27
C ASN A 20 -0.91 -27.86 29.01
N GLY A 21 -1.13 -28.19 27.74
CA GLY A 21 -2.03 -29.26 27.36
C GLY A 21 -2.05 -29.40 25.85
N GLU A 22 -1.42 -30.47 25.40
CA GLU A 22 -1.20 -30.86 24.02
C GLU A 22 -2.50 -31.00 23.21
N ASN A 23 -2.33 -30.97 21.89
CA ASN A 23 -3.16 -31.67 20.91
C ASN A 23 -4.35 -30.92 20.28
N SER A 24 -4.25 -30.77 18.95
CA SER A 24 -5.36 -30.69 17.99
C SER A 24 -6.44 -29.62 18.23
N SER A 25 -6.06 -28.34 18.12
CA SER A 25 -7.02 -27.24 17.99
C SER A 25 -6.96 -26.73 16.57
N SER A 26 -7.94 -27.12 15.76
CA SER A 26 -8.27 -26.54 14.47
C SER A 26 -8.26 -25.02 14.57
N LYS A 27 -7.12 -24.41 14.27
CA LYS A 27 -7.05 -22.98 14.05
C LYS A 27 -7.65 -22.80 12.67
N ILE A 28 -8.91 -22.36 12.64
CA ILE A 28 -9.31 -21.37 11.65
C ILE A 28 -8.29 -20.23 11.76
N SER A 29 -7.15 -20.42 11.12
CA SER A 29 -6.23 -19.35 10.84
C SER A 29 -7.07 -18.42 10.02
N SER A 30 -7.48 -17.30 10.64
CA SER A 30 -7.87 -16.11 9.89
C SER A 30 -6.92 -16.02 8.70
N PRO A 31 -7.40 -15.66 7.50
CA PRO A 31 -6.50 -15.33 6.40
C PRO A 31 -5.69 -14.13 6.88
N LEU A 32 -4.61 -14.43 7.59
CA LEU A 32 -3.51 -13.55 7.86
C LEU A 32 -3.12 -13.18 6.45
N LEU A 33 -3.39 -11.93 6.08
CA LEU A 33 -2.86 -11.34 4.88
C LEU A 33 -1.36 -11.57 4.99
N ASP A 34 -0.91 -12.67 4.39
CA ASP A 34 0.39 -12.76 3.78
C ASP A 34 0.32 -11.72 2.67
N THR A 35 0.46 -10.45 3.05
CA THR A 35 0.94 -9.41 2.14
C THR A 35 2.42 -9.71 1.97
N GLY A 36 2.69 -10.88 1.38
CA GLY A 36 3.98 -11.27 0.89
C GLY A 36 4.38 -10.20 -0.12
N GLN A 37 5.59 -9.70 0.09
CA GLN A 37 6.25 -8.63 -0.67
C GLN A 37 5.93 -7.24 -0.12
N SER A 38 6.73 -6.86 0.87
CA SER A 38 7.09 -5.48 1.17
C SER A 38 7.82 -4.86 -0.05
N GLU A 39 7.12 -4.67 -1.15
CA GLU A 39 7.58 -3.77 -2.20
C GLU A 39 7.49 -2.36 -1.62
N ASP A 40 8.66 -1.78 -1.29
CA ASP A 40 8.74 -0.44 -0.74
C ASP A 40 7.88 0.49 -1.62
N PRO A 41 6.82 1.13 -1.10
CA PRO A 41 5.92 1.98 -1.90
C PRO A 41 6.63 3.24 -2.43
N SER A 42 7.92 3.37 -2.15
CA SER A 42 8.81 4.44 -2.56
C SER A 42 9.60 4.12 -3.84
N ILE A 43 9.30 3.04 -4.56
CA ILE A 43 10.01 2.65 -5.79
C ILE A 43 9.27 3.11 -7.05
N CYS A 44 10.01 3.70 -7.98
CA CYS A 44 9.51 4.12 -9.28
C CYS A 44 9.35 2.93 -10.23
N PRO A 45 8.17 2.73 -10.87
CA PRO A 45 7.91 1.60 -11.75
C PRO A 45 8.70 1.66 -13.08
N TYR A 46 9.22 2.83 -13.45
CA TYR A 46 10.00 2.98 -14.68
C TYR A 46 11.48 2.64 -14.50
N CYS A 47 12.09 3.09 -13.41
CA CYS A 47 13.53 2.93 -13.19
C CYS A 47 13.88 1.94 -12.07
N ASN A 48 12.89 1.38 -11.37
CA ASN A 48 13.03 0.43 -10.26
C ASN A 48 13.98 0.91 -9.14
N LYS A 49 14.04 2.23 -8.95
CA LYS A 49 14.82 2.91 -7.91
C LYS A 49 13.89 3.71 -7.02
N LYS A 50 14.37 4.13 -5.86
CA LYS A 50 13.64 5.07 -4.99
C LYS A 50 13.25 6.33 -5.77
N PHE A 51 12.03 6.80 -5.58
CA PHE A 51 11.54 8.00 -6.25
C PHE A 51 12.45 9.20 -6.01
N ARG A 52 12.88 9.84 -7.09
CA ARG A 52 13.55 11.14 -7.06
C ARG A 52 12.58 12.17 -7.61
N LYS A 53 12.12 13.08 -6.74
CA LYS A 53 11.06 14.05 -7.05
C LYS A 53 9.83 13.38 -7.70
N PRO A 54 9.13 12.51 -6.96
CA PRO A 54 7.93 11.85 -7.48
C PRO A 54 6.87 12.89 -7.87
N ARG A 55 6.21 12.63 -9.00
CA ARG A 55 5.00 13.33 -9.44
C ARG A 55 3.87 12.32 -9.52
N VAL A 56 2.67 12.74 -9.14
CA VAL A 56 1.43 12.00 -9.38
C VAL A 56 0.82 12.55 -10.66
N LEU A 57 0.58 11.70 -11.64
CA LEU A 57 -0.07 12.04 -12.90
C LEU A 57 -1.59 12.12 -12.72
N ASP A 58 -2.31 12.69 -13.70
CA ASP A 58 -3.78 12.75 -13.68
C ASP A 58 -4.44 11.36 -13.63
N CYS A 59 -3.74 10.34 -14.13
CA CYS A 59 -4.15 8.93 -14.02
C CYS A 59 -3.78 8.28 -12.67
N LEU A 60 -3.39 9.08 -11.68
CA LEU A 60 -3.04 8.69 -10.31
C LEU A 60 -1.82 7.76 -10.17
N HIS A 61 -0.99 7.66 -11.20
CA HIS A 61 0.27 6.93 -11.15
C HIS A 61 1.42 7.82 -10.67
N SER A 62 2.31 7.26 -9.85
CA SER A 62 3.52 7.94 -9.37
C SER A 62 4.72 7.57 -10.22
N MET A 63 5.49 8.58 -10.67
CA MET A 63 6.73 8.38 -11.43
C MET A 63 7.75 9.48 -11.09
N CYS A 64 9.06 9.24 -11.29
CA CYS A 64 10.07 10.29 -11.09
C CYS A 64 9.91 11.40 -12.14
N GLU A 65 10.18 12.65 -11.76
CA GLU A 65 10.20 13.80 -12.69
C GLU A 65 11.06 13.52 -13.93
N ASP A 66 12.29 13.02 -13.74
CA ASP A 66 13.22 12.71 -14.84
C ASP A 66 12.70 11.57 -15.74
N CYS A 67 11.97 10.60 -15.18
CA CYS A 67 11.42 9.48 -15.92
C CYS A 67 10.20 9.89 -16.76
N ILE A 68 9.40 10.84 -16.27
CA ILE A 68 8.30 11.45 -17.04
C ILE A 68 8.86 12.19 -18.24
N ILE A 69 9.91 13.00 -18.03
CA ILE A 69 10.56 13.75 -19.11
C ILE A 69 11.11 12.79 -20.18
N ALA A 70 11.84 11.74 -19.77
CA ALA A 70 12.37 10.75 -20.71
C ALA A 70 11.28 10.07 -21.56
N GLN A 71 10.18 9.62 -20.93
CA GLN A 71 9.07 9.00 -21.67
C GLN A 71 8.38 9.95 -22.65
N LEU A 72 8.21 11.23 -22.28
CA LEU A 72 7.61 12.23 -23.16
C LEU A 72 8.57 12.60 -24.32
N ASP A 73 9.87 12.63 -24.06
CA ASP A 73 10.89 12.91 -25.05
C ASP A 73 10.97 11.82 -26.13
N ASP A 74 10.84 10.55 -25.74
CA ASP A 74 10.78 9.39 -26.65
C ASP A 74 9.54 9.45 -27.57
N GLY A 75 8.41 9.95 -27.07
CA GLY A 75 7.14 10.07 -27.81
C GLY A 75 7.15 11.11 -28.93
N ARG A 76 8.00 12.14 -28.86
CA ARG A 76 8.10 13.19 -29.88
C ARG A 76 8.78 12.71 -31.17
N ASN A 77 9.60 11.65 -31.09
CA ASN A 77 10.22 11.02 -32.26
C ASN A 77 9.31 9.96 -32.91
N ASN A 78 8.38 9.36 -32.18
CA ASN A 78 7.49 8.31 -32.70
C ASN A 78 6.25 8.82 -33.46
N GLN A 79 5.86 10.08 -33.30
CA GLN A 79 4.80 10.70 -34.13
C GLN A 79 5.20 10.85 -35.61
N GLN A 80 6.49 10.76 -35.94
CA GLN A 80 6.97 10.77 -37.34
C GLN A 80 6.85 9.41 -38.06
N ARG A 81 6.49 8.32 -37.35
CA ARG A 81 6.34 6.98 -37.94
C ARG A 81 4.91 6.60 -38.31
N ILE A 82 3.90 7.26 -37.75
CA ILE A 82 2.48 6.95 -38.03
C ILE A 82 1.96 7.72 -39.26
N LEU A 83 2.63 8.81 -39.67
CA LEU A 83 2.24 9.64 -40.83
C LEU A 83 2.97 9.28 -42.14
N LYS A 84 3.70 8.16 -42.20
CA LYS A 84 4.46 7.74 -43.41
C LYS A 84 3.96 6.43 -44.05
N THR A 85 2.72 6.01 -43.78
CA THR A 85 2.16 4.76 -44.34
C THR A 85 0.79 4.93 -45.00
N PHE A 86 0.54 6.04 -45.67
CA PHE A 86 -0.57 6.17 -46.64
C PHE A 86 -0.12 6.99 -47.84
#